data_AF-A0A067BXI4-F1
#
_entry.id   AF-A0A067BXI4-F1
#
_cell.length_a   1.000
_cell.length_b   1.000
_cell.length_c   1.000
_cell.angle_alpha   90.00
_cell.angle_beta   90.00
_cell.angle_gamma   90.00
#
_symmetry.space_group_name_H-M   'P 1'
#
loop_
_entity.id
_entity.type
_entity.pdbx_description
1 polymer ?
#
loop_
_entity_poly.entity_id
_entity_poly.type
_entity_poly.pdbx_seq_one_letter_code
_entity_poly.pdbx_strand_id
1 'polypeptide(L)'
;MDYKLHIATVPSAPVSILDARFVTTTKATWSYAPNAPNQSLVYAKKQLCDASGAVVATLSRKAFYCAYDTYAVASPYLQVPGTITTSVNYCPGRTAYTWVIDNRGSELELSASGFSLRPVITLSTPTQEARVVATVGANNTVTIEAGVDAAAVIVLCRVWSFNLNMGWLLLGTEMVPFTLSTIAFCMTLHENSSMYNFNNGASTRAALWAAASIAWFVWAFFTLFVMKRFDDWL
;
A
#
# COMPACT_ATOMS: atom_id res chain seq x y z
N MET A 1 -44.55 -13.77 -12.81
CA MET A 1 -43.52 -14.07 -11.80
C MET A 1 -42.93 -12.75 -11.38
N ASP A 2 -43.31 -12.25 -10.21
CA ASP A 2 -42.87 -10.95 -9.70
C ASP A 2 -41.42 -11.05 -9.20
N TYR A 3 -40.50 -10.40 -9.92
CA TYR A 3 -39.15 -10.18 -9.45
C TYR A 3 -39.19 -9.13 -8.34
N LYS A 4 -39.18 -9.58 -7.08
CA LYS A 4 -38.93 -8.69 -5.93
C LYS A 4 -37.44 -8.35 -5.91
N LEU A 5 -37.10 -7.23 -6.54
CA LEU A 5 -35.83 -6.52 -6.38
C LEU A 5 -35.67 -6.17 -4.89
N HIS A 6 -34.91 -6.97 -4.15
CA HIS A 6 -34.49 -6.62 -2.79
C HIS A 6 -33.38 -5.58 -2.88
N ILE A 7 -33.74 -4.30 -2.94
CA ILE A 7 -32.84 -3.20 -2.62
C ILE A 7 -32.98 -2.88 -1.13
N ALA A 8 -31.82 -2.63 -0.52
CA ALA A 8 -31.57 -2.08 0.82
C ALA A 8 -31.60 -3.09 1.98
N THR A 9 -30.45 -3.70 2.25
CA THR A 9 -30.04 -3.95 3.64
C THR A 9 -28.77 -3.15 3.91
N VAL A 10 -28.93 -2.01 4.60
CA VAL A 10 -27.86 -1.28 5.28
C VAL A 10 -28.35 -1.00 6.70
N PRO A 11 -27.51 -1.07 7.75
CA PRO A 11 -26.19 -1.67 7.84
C PRO A 11 -26.20 -2.95 8.70
N SER A 12 -25.18 -3.80 8.56
CA SER A 12 -24.83 -4.73 9.64
C SER A 12 -24.61 -3.94 10.93
N ALA A 13 -24.62 -4.64 12.07
CA ALA A 13 -24.22 -4.05 13.34
C ALA A 13 -22.95 -3.19 13.21
N PRO A 14 -22.89 -2.01 13.85
CA PRO A 14 -21.74 -1.14 13.79
C PRO A 14 -20.49 -1.88 14.25
N VAL A 15 -19.42 -1.81 13.46
CA VAL A 15 -18.15 -2.46 13.76
C VAL A 15 -17.17 -1.39 14.18
N SER A 16 -16.95 -1.28 15.49
CA SER A 16 -15.87 -0.48 16.07
C SER A 16 -14.64 -1.35 16.23
N ILE A 17 -13.51 -0.88 15.72
CA ILE A 17 -12.23 -1.60 15.73
C ILE A 17 -11.22 -0.83 16.59
N LEU A 18 -11.10 0.46 16.33
CA LEU A 18 -10.28 1.39 17.09
C LEU A 18 -11.16 2.19 18.04
N ASP A 19 -12.09 3.00 17.53
CA ASP A 19 -12.84 3.89 18.40
C ASP A 19 -14.26 4.10 17.87
N ALA A 20 -15.23 3.81 18.73
CA ALA A 20 -16.65 3.88 18.42
C ALA A 20 -17.09 5.31 17.99
N ARG A 21 -16.35 6.34 18.42
CA ARG A 21 -16.61 7.74 18.03
C ARG A 21 -16.43 7.99 16.53
N PHE A 22 -15.63 7.18 15.83
CA PHE A 22 -15.39 7.30 14.40
C PHE A 22 -16.23 6.33 13.55
N VAL A 23 -17.19 5.63 14.16
CA VAL A 23 -18.15 4.83 13.41
C VAL A 23 -19.08 5.76 12.63
N THR A 24 -19.05 5.64 11.31
CA THR A 24 -19.88 6.44 10.42
C THR A 24 -21.36 6.12 10.63
N THR A 25 -22.21 7.13 10.78
CA THR A 25 -23.67 6.93 10.87
C THR A 25 -24.32 6.86 9.50
N THR A 26 -23.70 7.49 8.50
CA THR A 26 -24.12 7.51 7.10
C THR A 26 -22.92 7.24 6.20
N LYS A 27 -23.19 6.84 4.95
CA LYS A 27 -22.14 6.71 3.94
C LYS A 27 -21.44 8.04 3.76
N ALA A 28 -20.12 8.06 3.89
CA ALA A 28 -19.33 9.28 3.89
C ALA A 28 -18.03 9.12 3.12
N THR A 29 -17.59 10.19 2.45
CA THR A 29 -16.29 10.26 1.78
C THR A 29 -15.32 11.03 2.64
N TRP A 30 -14.22 10.37 2.99
CA TRP A 30 -13.14 10.91 3.81
C TRP A 30 -11.89 11.07 2.97
N SER A 31 -11.03 12.01 3.34
CA SER A 31 -9.71 12.13 2.74
C SER A 31 -8.65 11.74 3.76
N TYR A 32 -7.75 10.86 3.32
CA TYR A 32 -6.51 10.54 4.02
C TYR A 32 -5.33 11.25 3.34
N ALA A 33 -5.52 12.45 2.78
CA ALA A 33 -4.39 13.30 2.42
C ALA A 33 -3.75 13.91 3.69
N PRO A 34 -2.46 14.27 3.70
CA PRO A 34 -1.82 14.90 4.86
C PRO A 34 -2.43 16.25 5.29
N ASN A 35 -3.07 16.98 4.36
CA ASN A 35 -3.55 18.36 4.56
C ASN A 35 -5.03 18.56 4.15
N ALA A 36 -5.90 17.56 4.36
CA ALA A 36 -7.29 17.73 3.90
C ALA A 36 -8.06 18.67 4.85
N PRO A 37 -8.86 19.62 4.33
CA PRO A 37 -9.44 20.72 5.11
C PRO A 37 -10.56 20.31 6.08
N ASN A 38 -11.08 19.07 6.00
CA ASN A 38 -12.21 18.59 6.81
C ASN A 38 -11.83 17.33 7.62
N GLN A 39 -10.75 17.37 8.39
CA GLN A 39 -10.25 16.19 9.10
C GLN A 39 -10.59 16.20 10.59
N SER A 40 -11.53 15.35 10.99
CA SER A 40 -11.62 14.88 12.37
C SER A 40 -10.52 13.88 12.72
N LEU A 41 -9.79 13.37 11.71
CA LEU A 41 -8.69 12.43 11.82
C LEU A 41 -7.53 12.85 10.90
N VAL A 42 -6.37 13.12 11.49
CA VAL A 42 -5.14 13.55 10.80
C VAL A 42 -4.06 12.50 10.99
N TYR A 43 -3.43 12.06 9.91
CA TYR A 43 -2.28 11.15 9.99
C TYR A 43 -0.97 11.90 9.73
N ALA A 44 -0.08 11.92 10.70
CA ALA A 44 1.24 12.52 10.60
C ALA A 44 2.24 11.81 11.52
N LYS A 45 3.51 11.73 11.12
CA LYS A 45 4.60 11.17 11.93
C LYS A 45 4.23 9.82 12.57
N LYS A 46 3.80 8.86 11.75
CA LYS A 46 3.41 7.50 12.20
C LYS A 46 2.13 7.41 13.04
N GLN A 47 1.46 8.53 13.30
CA GLN A 47 0.32 8.59 14.19
C GLN A 47 -0.93 9.07 13.46
N LEU A 48 -2.05 8.41 13.72
CA LEU A 48 -3.38 8.91 13.46
C LEU A 48 -3.87 9.63 14.72
N CYS A 49 -4.15 10.92 14.61
CA CYS A 49 -4.65 11.75 15.69
C CYS A 49 -6.05 12.27 15.38
N ASP A 50 -6.85 12.52 16.41
CA ASP A 50 -8.15 13.18 16.25
C ASP A 50 -8.03 14.71 16.16
N ALA A 51 -9.16 15.40 15.99
CA ALA A 51 -9.21 16.87 15.91
C ALA A 51 -8.64 17.59 17.14
N SER A 52 -8.57 16.92 18.31
CA SER A 52 -7.97 17.46 19.53
C SER A 52 -6.46 17.22 19.61
N GLY A 53 -5.90 16.45 18.67
CA GLY A 53 -4.51 16.00 18.67
C GLY A 53 -4.27 14.74 19.50
N ALA A 54 -5.32 14.09 20.01
CA ALA A 54 -5.18 12.84 20.76
C ALA A 54 -4.86 11.68 19.79
N VAL A 55 -3.90 10.83 20.18
CA VAL A 55 -3.47 9.70 19.37
C VAL A 55 -4.54 8.61 19.37
N VAL A 56 -5.09 8.33 18.19
CA VAL A 56 -6.06 7.26 17.94
C VAL A 56 -5.36 5.95 17.58
N ALA A 57 -4.30 6.03 16.79
CA ALA A 57 -3.46 4.87 16.45
C ALA A 57 -2.03 5.30 16.12
N THR A 58 -1.07 4.43 16.38
CA THR A 58 0.33 4.55 15.95
C THR A 58 0.65 3.35 15.08
N LEU A 59 1.11 3.62 13.86
CA LEU A 59 1.54 2.61 12.91
C LEU A 59 3.05 2.41 13.07
N SER A 60 3.50 1.17 12.89
CA SER A 60 4.92 0.84 12.86
C SER A 60 5.14 -0.35 11.95
N ARG A 61 6.23 -0.33 11.18
CA ARG A 61 6.62 -1.46 10.34
C ARG A 61 7.42 -2.47 11.17
N LYS A 62 7.05 -3.74 11.14
CA LYS A 62 7.71 -4.82 11.91
C LYS A 62 8.74 -5.60 11.09
N ALA A 63 8.46 -5.89 9.83
CA ALA A 63 9.36 -6.63 8.96
C ALA A 63 9.37 -6.03 7.56
N PHE A 64 10.57 -5.93 6.97
CA PHE A 64 10.82 -5.61 5.56
C PHE A 64 11.25 -6.90 4.88
N TYR A 65 10.37 -7.52 4.11
CA TYR A 65 10.76 -8.53 3.12
C TYR A 65 9.91 -8.31 1.89
N CYS A 66 10.54 -8.28 0.72
CA CYS A 66 9.99 -7.84 -0.58
C CYS A 66 8.64 -8.45 -1.03
N ALA A 67 8.03 -9.36 -0.26
CA ALA A 67 6.73 -9.96 -0.52
C ALA A 67 5.78 -10.02 0.70
N TYR A 68 6.26 -9.77 1.94
CA TYR A 68 5.50 -10.06 3.17
C TYR A 68 5.77 -9.04 4.28
N ASP A 69 5.44 -7.77 4.01
CA ASP A 69 5.51 -6.76 5.05
C ASP A 69 4.44 -6.98 6.12
N THR A 70 4.84 -6.73 7.36
CA THR A 70 3.93 -6.73 8.51
C THR A 70 4.00 -5.39 9.22
N TYR A 71 2.84 -4.90 9.65
CA TYR A 71 2.68 -3.63 10.34
C TYR A 71 2.02 -3.86 11.69
N ALA A 72 2.50 -3.18 12.73
CA ALA A 72 1.86 -3.13 14.03
C ALA A 72 1.05 -1.85 14.17
N VAL A 73 -0.16 -1.98 14.70
CA VAL A 73 -1.05 -0.87 15.06
C VAL A 73 -1.19 -0.83 16.57
N ALA A 74 -0.55 0.14 17.21
CA ALA A 74 -0.76 0.41 18.63
C ALA A 74 -1.87 1.46 18.80
N SER A 75 -2.80 1.24 19.71
CA SER A 75 -3.88 2.19 20.00
C SER A 75 -4.27 2.09 21.46
N PRO A 76 -4.59 3.21 22.14
CA PRO A 76 -5.10 3.19 23.51
C PRO A 76 -6.44 2.44 23.65
N TYR A 77 -7.14 2.22 22.53
CA TYR A 77 -8.43 1.55 22.50
C TYR A 77 -8.34 0.04 22.23
N LEU A 78 -7.14 -0.46 21.90
CA LEU A 78 -6.88 -1.88 21.71
C LEU A 78 -6.25 -2.47 22.97
N GLN A 79 -6.73 -3.63 23.41
CA GLN A 79 -6.11 -4.36 24.53
C GLN A 79 -4.70 -4.88 24.19
N VAL A 80 -4.47 -5.20 22.92
CA VAL A 80 -3.21 -5.73 22.40
C VAL A 80 -2.94 -5.06 21.06
N PRO A 81 -1.68 -4.71 20.72
CA PRO A 81 -1.38 -4.13 19.41
C PRO A 81 -1.90 -5.00 18.26
N GLY A 82 -2.65 -4.38 17.35
CA GLY A 82 -3.13 -5.03 16.13
C GLY A 82 -1.98 -5.32 15.17
N THR A 83 -2.17 -6.30 14.29
CA THR A 83 -1.19 -6.63 13.24
C THR A 83 -1.88 -6.65 11.88
N ILE A 84 -1.28 -5.94 10.93
CA ILE A 84 -1.68 -5.92 9.52
C ILE A 84 -0.65 -6.72 8.74
N THR A 85 -1.10 -7.73 8.01
CA THR A 85 -0.27 -8.61 7.20
C THR A 85 -0.49 -8.35 5.72
N THR A 86 0.61 -8.29 4.96
CA THR A 86 0.55 -8.18 3.51
C THR A 86 0.56 -9.57 2.87
N SER A 87 -0.27 -9.77 1.86
CA SER A 87 -0.20 -10.94 0.98
C SER A 87 -0.16 -10.49 -0.48
N VAL A 88 0.73 -11.12 -1.25
CA VAL A 88 0.87 -10.91 -2.69
C VAL A 88 0.64 -12.24 -3.38
N ASN A 89 -0.34 -12.28 -4.30
CA ASN A 89 -0.55 -13.43 -5.16
C ASN A 89 -0.15 -13.06 -6.58
N TYR A 90 0.96 -13.63 -7.05
CA TYR A 90 1.60 -13.27 -8.34
C TYR A 90 0.71 -13.54 -9.57
N CYS A 91 -0.29 -14.42 -9.46
CA CYS A 91 -1.27 -14.69 -10.51
C CYS A 91 -2.63 -14.90 -9.85
N PRO A 92 -3.59 -13.94 -9.91
CA PRO A 92 -3.77 -12.88 -10.90
C PRO A 92 -3.17 -11.49 -10.55
N GLY A 93 -2.11 -11.42 -9.72
CA GLY A 93 -1.47 -10.16 -9.34
C GLY A 93 -2.27 -9.40 -8.27
N ARG A 94 -2.76 -10.10 -7.24
CA ARG A 94 -3.55 -9.50 -6.16
C ARG A 94 -2.62 -9.08 -5.02
N THR A 95 -2.75 -7.84 -4.55
CA THR A 95 -2.12 -7.39 -3.30
C THR A 95 -3.22 -7.13 -2.28
N ALA A 96 -3.08 -7.70 -1.07
CA ALA A 96 -4.03 -7.52 0.01
C ALA A 96 -3.33 -7.22 1.34
N TYR A 97 -3.94 -6.34 2.12
CA TYR A 97 -3.54 -5.96 3.47
C TYR A 97 -4.66 -6.37 4.42
N THR A 98 -4.41 -7.38 5.23
CA THR A 98 -5.41 -7.96 6.12
C THR A 98 -5.11 -7.57 7.55
N TRP A 99 -6.12 -7.08 8.24
CA TRP A 99 -6.09 -6.79 9.67
C TRP A 99 -7.12 -7.67 10.39
N VAL A 100 -6.62 -8.57 11.23
CA VAL A 100 -7.45 -9.38 12.13
C VAL A 100 -7.93 -8.50 13.29
N ILE A 101 -9.24 -8.34 13.40
CA ILE A 101 -9.90 -7.45 14.36
C ILE A 101 -10.07 -8.15 15.71
N ASP A 102 -10.40 -9.44 15.70
CA ASP A 102 -10.70 -10.21 16.91
C ASP A 102 -10.18 -11.65 16.83
N ASN A 103 -10.12 -12.32 17.98
CA ASN A 103 -9.77 -13.75 18.08
C ASN A 103 -10.87 -14.67 17.55
N ARG A 104 -12.01 -14.13 17.12
CA ARG A 104 -13.13 -14.91 16.57
C ARG A 104 -12.94 -15.15 15.06
N GLY A 105 -12.07 -14.38 14.41
CA GLY A 105 -11.78 -14.47 12.98
C GLY A 105 -12.43 -13.37 12.14
N SER A 106 -12.83 -12.24 12.76
CA SER A 106 -13.26 -11.06 12.02
C SER A 106 -12.05 -10.36 11.41
N GLU A 107 -12.11 -10.07 10.12
CA GLU A 107 -10.99 -9.53 9.35
C GLU A 107 -11.44 -8.35 8.49
N LEU A 108 -10.63 -7.28 8.51
CA LEU A 108 -10.74 -6.17 7.59
C LEU A 108 -9.62 -6.30 6.55
N GLU A 109 -9.98 -6.43 5.28
CA GLU A 109 -9.03 -6.63 4.19
C GLU A 109 -9.12 -5.47 3.20
N LEU A 110 -8.00 -4.82 2.91
CA LEU A 110 -7.87 -3.90 1.79
C LEU A 110 -7.17 -4.65 0.65
N SER A 111 -7.86 -4.86 -0.47
CA SER A 111 -7.28 -5.55 -1.62
C SER A 111 -7.51 -4.84 -2.94
N ALA A 112 -6.55 -5.01 -3.85
CA ALA A 112 -6.65 -4.59 -5.24
C ALA A 112 -6.23 -5.74 -6.17
N SER A 113 -6.93 -5.86 -7.29
CA SER A 113 -6.57 -6.76 -8.39
C SER A 113 -5.58 -6.08 -9.33
N GLY A 114 -4.45 -6.71 -9.60
CA GLY A 114 -3.43 -6.23 -10.54
C GLY A 114 -2.84 -4.88 -10.15
N PHE A 115 -2.59 -4.04 -11.15
CA PHE A 115 -2.15 -2.65 -11.00
C PHE A 115 -3.31 -1.67 -10.73
N SER A 116 -4.46 -2.16 -10.24
CA SER A 116 -5.61 -1.29 -9.97
C SER A 116 -5.30 -0.29 -8.86
N LEU A 117 -5.44 1.00 -9.16
CA LEU A 117 -5.36 2.09 -8.20
C LEU A 117 -6.66 2.28 -7.39
N ARG A 118 -7.59 1.33 -7.48
CA ARG A 118 -8.89 1.37 -6.82
C ARG A 118 -9.05 0.17 -5.89
N PRO A 119 -8.33 0.13 -4.77
CA PRO A 119 -8.52 -0.94 -3.79
C PRO A 119 -9.91 -0.85 -3.16
N VAL A 120 -10.41 -2.01 -2.79
CA VAL A 120 -11.67 -2.20 -2.08
C VAL A 120 -11.36 -2.73 -0.70
N ILE A 121 -12.09 -2.25 0.30
CA ILE A 121 -11.99 -2.70 1.67
C ILE A 121 -13.20 -3.57 1.98
N THR A 122 -12.94 -4.82 2.31
CA THR A 122 -13.93 -5.82 2.67
C THR A 122 -13.83 -6.15 4.15
N LEU A 123 -14.99 -6.36 4.77
CA LEU A 123 -15.10 -6.92 6.10
C LEU A 123 -15.61 -8.35 5.97
N SER A 124 -14.84 -9.29 6.51
CA SER A 124 -15.22 -10.68 6.66
C SER A 124 -15.46 -10.95 8.14
N THR A 125 -16.56 -11.62 8.46
CA THR A 125 -16.81 -12.11 9.83
C THR A 125 -17.02 -13.62 9.78
N PRO A 126 -16.79 -14.36 10.87
CA PRO A 126 -16.93 -15.81 10.88
C PRO A 126 -18.34 -16.30 10.51
N THR A 127 -19.34 -15.43 10.66
CA THR A 127 -20.76 -15.73 10.49
C THR A 127 -21.37 -15.11 9.24
N GLN A 128 -20.62 -14.32 8.46
CA GLN A 128 -21.15 -13.62 7.28
C GLN A 128 -20.20 -13.68 6.09
N GLU A 129 -20.78 -13.64 4.89
CA GLU A 129 -20.01 -13.44 3.66
C GLU A 129 -19.26 -12.10 3.68
N ALA A 130 -18.08 -12.10 3.04
CA ALA A 130 -17.26 -10.91 2.89
C ALA A 130 -18.05 -9.81 2.18
N ARG A 131 -18.16 -8.64 2.81
CA ARG A 131 -18.89 -7.49 2.27
C ARG A 131 -17.97 -6.30 2.06
N VAL A 132 -18.25 -5.50 1.04
CA VAL A 132 -17.53 -4.25 0.81
C VAL A 132 -17.99 -3.20 1.82
N VAL A 133 -17.05 -2.66 2.60
CA VAL A 133 -17.29 -1.65 3.64
C VAL A 133 -16.69 -0.29 3.32
N ALA A 134 -15.69 -0.25 2.43
CA ALA A 134 -15.19 1.00 1.90
C ALA A 134 -14.55 0.81 0.51
N THR A 135 -14.49 1.90 -0.26
CA THR A 135 -13.87 1.94 -1.59
C THR A 135 -12.93 3.12 -1.68
N VAL A 136 -11.70 2.87 -2.13
CA VAL A 136 -10.71 3.93 -2.28
C VAL A 136 -10.87 4.59 -3.64
N GLY A 137 -11.04 5.91 -3.61
CA GLY A 137 -11.15 6.78 -4.77
C GLY A 137 -9.82 7.42 -5.14
N ALA A 138 -9.85 8.27 -6.17
CA ALA A 138 -8.71 9.09 -6.55
C ALA A 138 -8.35 10.12 -5.46
N ASN A 139 -7.16 10.71 -5.56
CA ASN A 139 -6.71 11.82 -4.70
C ASN A 139 -6.73 11.50 -3.19
N ASN A 140 -6.38 10.27 -2.82
CA ASN A 140 -6.36 9.83 -1.42
C ASN A 140 -7.72 10.02 -0.71
N THR A 141 -8.81 9.70 -1.42
CA THR A 141 -10.16 9.68 -0.86
C THR A 141 -10.63 8.25 -0.62
N VAL A 142 -11.49 8.05 0.36
CA VAL A 142 -12.11 6.76 0.66
C VAL A 142 -13.58 6.99 0.97
N THR A 143 -14.44 6.23 0.32
CA THR A 143 -15.89 6.24 0.58
C THR A 143 -16.21 5.07 1.48
N ILE A 144 -16.72 5.37 2.66
CA ILE A 144 -16.94 4.44 3.78
C ILE A 144 -18.45 4.25 3.94
N GLU A 145 -18.91 3.00 4.00
CA GLU A 145 -20.32 2.68 4.24
C GLU A 145 -20.73 3.02 5.68
N ALA A 146 -22.04 3.11 5.94
CA ALA A 146 -22.55 3.36 7.29
C ALA A 146 -22.23 2.18 8.24
N GLY A 147 -21.94 2.49 9.50
CA GLY A 147 -21.66 1.53 10.57
C GLY A 147 -20.21 1.01 10.58
N VAL A 148 -19.29 1.72 9.92
CA VAL A 148 -17.89 1.30 9.79
C VAL A 148 -16.99 2.29 10.51
N ASP A 149 -16.02 1.78 11.27
CA ASP A 149 -14.98 2.58 11.91
C ASP A 149 -14.06 3.26 10.87
N ALA A 150 -14.22 4.58 10.73
CA ALA A 150 -13.43 5.36 9.80
C ALA A 150 -11.94 5.43 10.17
N ALA A 151 -11.59 5.35 11.46
CA ALA A 151 -10.19 5.37 11.88
C ALA A 151 -9.47 4.11 11.40
N ALA A 152 -10.08 2.94 11.55
CA ALA A 152 -9.48 1.68 11.11
C ALA A 152 -9.32 1.63 9.59
N VAL A 153 -10.32 2.11 8.85
CA VAL A 153 -10.26 2.25 7.39
C VAL A 153 -9.11 3.19 6.97
N ILE A 154 -8.98 4.34 7.60
CA ILE A 154 -7.92 5.31 7.27
C ILE A 154 -6.53 4.72 7.54
N VAL A 155 -6.35 3.96 8.64
CA VAL A 155 -5.07 3.26 8.92
C VAL A 155 -4.71 2.31 7.78
N LEU A 156 -5.64 1.47 7.31
CA LEU A 156 -5.39 0.58 6.17
C LEU A 156 -5.08 1.35 4.88
N CYS A 157 -5.82 2.43 4.59
CA CYS A 157 -5.54 3.27 3.43
C CYS A 157 -4.14 3.90 3.48
N ARG A 158 -3.63 4.23 4.68
CA ARG A 158 -2.26 4.75 4.85
C ARG A 158 -1.20 3.70 4.56
N VAL A 159 -1.38 2.47 5.03
CA VAL A 159 -0.51 1.34 4.68
C VAL A 159 -0.49 1.13 3.17
N TRP A 160 -1.66 1.11 2.52
CA TRP A 160 -1.74 0.99 1.05
C TRP A 160 -1.00 2.12 0.33
N SER A 161 -1.30 3.37 0.69
CA SER A 161 -0.70 4.56 0.06
C SER A 161 0.82 4.58 0.20
N PHE A 162 1.33 4.18 1.36
CA PHE A 162 2.76 4.01 1.58
C PHE A 162 3.38 3.01 0.60
N ASN A 163 2.83 1.80 0.53
CA ASN A 163 3.36 0.74 -0.31
C ASN A 163 3.23 1.07 -1.80
N LEU A 164 2.15 1.75 -2.20
CA LEU A 164 1.98 2.23 -3.57
C LEU A 164 3.06 3.26 -3.94
N ASN A 165 3.32 4.24 -3.07
CA ASN A 165 4.37 5.24 -3.30
C ASN A 165 5.77 4.62 -3.29
N MET A 166 6.03 3.67 -2.40
CA MET A 166 7.28 2.91 -2.38
C MET A 166 7.44 2.08 -3.66
N GLY A 167 6.36 1.45 -4.13
CA GLY A 167 6.35 0.71 -5.40
C GLY A 167 6.63 1.60 -6.62
N TRP A 168 5.99 2.78 -6.70
CA TRP A 168 6.27 3.76 -7.75
C TRP A 168 7.69 4.29 -7.72
N LEU A 169 8.19 4.57 -6.52
CA LEU A 169 9.58 4.95 -6.33
C LEU A 169 10.47 3.85 -6.89
N LEU A 170 10.32 2.59 -6.43
CA LEU A 170 11.12 1.45 -6.90
C LEU A 170 11.04 1.31 -8.42
N LEU A 171 9.84 1.30 -9.01
CA LEU A 171 9.68 1.18 -10.45
C LEU A 171 10.39 2.33 -11.20
N GLY A 172 10.12 3.58 -10.83
CA GLY A 172 10.65 4.75 -11.53
C GLY A 172 12.18 4.84 -11.48
N THR A 173 12.80 4.17 -10.52
CA THR A 173 14.22 4.31 -10.24
C THR A 173 15.04 3.06 -10.59
N GLU A 174 14.46 1.86 -10.52
CA GLU A 174 15.02 0.61 -11.07
C GLU A 174 15.04 0.60 -12.61
N MET A 175 14.18 1.41 -13.26
CA MET A 175 14.15 1.51 -14.73
C MET A 175 15.50 1.95 -15.32
N VAL A 176 16.21 2.89 -14.67
CA VAL A 176 17.47 3.44 -15.19
C VAL A 176 18.58 2.39 -15.28
N PRO A 177 18.96 1.69 -14.19
CA PRO A 177 19.97 0.64 -14.26
C PRO A 177 19.53 -0.54 -15.12
N PHE A 178 18.22 -0.87 -15.13
CA PHE A 178 17.69 -1.92 -16.00
C PHE A 178 17.88 -1.55 -17.48
N THR A 179 17.49 -0.35 -17.91
CA THR A 179 17.69 0.14 -19.28
C THR A 179 19.16 0.17 -19.68
N LEU A 180 20.05 0.67 -18.80
CA LEU A 180 21.49 0.66 -19.08
C LEU A 180 22.06 -0.76 -19.25
N SER A 181 21.59 -1.71 -18.43
CA SER A 181 21.99 -3.11 -18.52
C SER A 181 21.45 -3.79 -19.79
N THR A 182 20.20 -3.52 -20.17
CA THR A 182 19.62 -4.02 -21.43
C THR A 182 20.35 -3.47 -22.64
N ILE A 183 20.69 -2.17 -22.66
CA ILE A 183 21.46 -1.56 -23.75
C ILE A 183 22.83 -2.21 -23.87
N ALA A 184 23.55 -2.39 -22.75
CA ALA A 184 24.86 -3.05 -22.74
C ALA A 184 24.79 -4.50 -23.24
N PHE A 185 23.72 -5.22 -22.89
CA PHE A 185 23.47 -6.59 -23.36
C PHE A 185 23.13 -6.65 -24.86
N CYS A 186 22.26 -5.78 -25.37
CA CYS A 186 21.91 -5.72 -26.79
C CYS A 186 23.11 -5.37 -27.68
N MET A 187 23.96 -4.44 -27.26
CA MET A 187 25.20 -4.12 -27.99
C MET A 187 26.18 -5.30 -28.02
N THR A 188 26.20 -6.10 -26.95
CA THR A 188 27.03 -7.31 -26.87
C THR A 188 26.55 -8.41 -27.84
N LEU A 189 25.25 -8.52 -28.09
CA LEU A 189 24.69 -9.52 -29.01
C LEU A 189 24.80 -9.10 -30.49
N HIS A 190 24.68 -7.81 -30.82
CA HIS A 190 24.70 -7.32 -32.20
C HIS A 190 26.07 -7.47 -32.89
N GLU A 191 27.18 -7.37 -32.15
CA GLU A 191 28.53 -7.52 -32.71
C GLU A 191 28.91 -8.99 -33.00
N ASN A 192 28.28 -9.97 -32.32
CA ASN A 192 28.49 -11.39 -32.65
C ASN A 192 27.92 -11.77 -34.03
N SER A 193 27.08 -10.92 -34.62
CA SER A 193 26.50 -11.09 -35.96
C SER A 193 27.19 -10.28 -37.07
N SER A 194 28.15 -9.41 -36.76
CA SER A 194 28.81 -8.57 -37.78
C SER A 194 30.32 -8.55 -37.62
N MET A 195 30.97 -9.20 -38.58
CA MET A 195 32.40 -9.22 -38.88
C MET A 195 32.92 -7.80 -39.18
N TYR A 196 33.08 -6.89 -38.21
CA TYR A 196 33.75 -5.60 -38.44
C TYR A 196 34.51 -5.05 -37.21
N ASN A 197 35.83 -4.94 -37.40
CA ASN A 197 36.81 -4.07 -36.75
C ASN A 197 37.08 -4.20 -35.24
N PHE A 198 38.03 -5.08 -34.94
CA PHE A 198 38.95 -4.97 -33.81
C PHE A 198 39.62 -3.58 -33.80
N ASN A 199 39.18 -2.68 -32.91
CA ASN A 199 40.03 -1.80 -32.09
C ASN A 199 39.24 -0.78 -31.25
N ASN A 200 37.94 -0.53 -31.52
CA ASN A 200 37.16 0.49 -30.79
C ASN A 200 35.91 -0.03 -30.02
N GLY A 201 35.47 -1.29 -30.22
CA GLY A 201 34.25 -1.82 -29.58
C GLY A 201 34.42 -2.24 -28.11
N ALA A 202 35.60 -2.74 -27.74
CA ALA A 202 35.88 -3.27 -26.40
C ALA A 202 35.88 -2.18 -25.30
N SER A 203 36.40 -0.98 -25.60
CA SER A 203 36.44 0.15 -24.67
C SER A 203 35.04 0.70 -24.37
N THR A 204 34.16 0.74 -25.37
CA THR A 204 32.79 1.25 -25.24
C THR A 204 31.92 0.29 -24.41
N ARG A 205 32.10 -1.03 -24.60
CA ARG A 205 31.41 -2.06 -23.81
C ARG A 205 31.83 -2.05 -22.34
N ALA A 206 33.14 -1.99 -22.08
CA ALA A 206 33.65 -1.87 -20.72
C ALA A 206 33.17 -0.57 -20.04
N ALA A 207 33.11 0.55 -20.78
CA ALA A 207 32.58 1.82 -20.28
C ALA A 207 31.08 1.75 -19.96
N LEU A 208 30.26 1.08 -20.78
CA LEU A 208 28.82 0.89 -20.51
C LEU A 208 28.57 -0.03 -19.31
N TRP A 209 29.31 -1.13 -19.18
CA TRP A 209 29.22 -1.99 -17.99
C TRP A 209 29.68 -1.29 -16.73
N ALA A 210 30.76 -0.51 -16.80
CA ALA A 210 31.21 0.33 -15.69
C ALA A 210 30.16 1.39 -15.33
N ALA A 211 29.57 2.08 -16.32
CA ALA A 211 28.52 3.06 -16.11
C ALA A 211 27.26 2.43 -15.50
N ALA A 212 26.83 1.25 -15.98
CA ALA A 212 25.70 0.51 -15.41
C ALA A 212 25.99 0.06 -13.97
N SER A 213 27.21 -0.38 -13.67
CA SER A 213 27.63 -0.81 -12.33
C SER A 213 27.70 0.37 -11.35
N ILE A 214 28.24 1.52 -11.79
CA ILE A 214 28.26 2.75 -11.01
C ILE A 214 26.83 3.25 -10.78
N ALA A 215 25.98 3.23 -11.81
CA ALA A 215 24.56 3.56 -11.68
C ALA A 215 23.87 2.65 -10.66
N TRP A 216 24.08 1.32 -10.72
CA TRP A 216 23.58 0.35 -9.74
C TRP A 216 24.09 0.60 -8.32
N PHE A 217 25.36 0.97 -8.17
CA PHE A 217 25.96 1.23 -6.86
C PHE A 217 25.39 2.51 -6.25
N VAL A 218 25.41 3.63 -6.99
CA VAL A 218 24.81 4.90 -6.56
C VAL A 218 23.32 4.71 -6.29
N TRP A 219 22.66 3.90 -7.11
CA TRP A 219 21.28 3.48 -6.95
C TRP A 219 21.05 2.82 -5.59
N ALA A 220 21.75 1.72 -5.27
CA ALA A 220 21.60 1.02 -4.00
C ALA A 220 21.72 1.95 -2.77
N PHE A 221 22.67 2.90 -2.79
CA PHE A 221 22.81 3.88 -1.70
C PHE A 221 21.65 4.88 -1.66
N PHE A 222 21.19 5.38 -2.80
CA PHE A 222 20.05 6.27 -2.88
C PHE A 222 18.76 5.57 -2.43
N THR A 223 18.52 4.33 -2.87
CA THR A 223 17.37 3.53 -2.45
C THR A 223 17.37 3.33 -0.94
N LEU A 224 18.51 2.98 -0.33
CA LEU A 224 18.62 2.84 1.12
C LEU A 224 18.32 4.16 1.86
N PHE A 225 18.83 5.28 1.35
CA PHE A 225 18.56 6.60 1.96
C PHE A 225 17.09 6.99 1.85
N VAL A 226 16.48 6.79 0.68
CA VAL A 226 15.07 7.11 0.46
C VAL A 226 14.18 6.16 1.26
N MET A 227 14.45 4.86 1.28
CA MET A 227 13.75 3.89 2.12
C MET A 227 13.77 4.30 3.60
N LYS A 228 14.93 4.75 4.11
CA LYS A 228 15.03 5.25 5.49
C LYS A 228 14.13 6.46 5.75
N ARG A 229 14.09 7.42 4.82
CA ARG A 229 13.20 8.59 4.91
C ARG A 229 11.72 8.21 4.80
N PHE A 230 11.39 7.18 4.04
CA PHE A 230 10.04 6.64 3.93
C PHE A 230 9.64 5.87 5.20
N ASP A 231 10.53 5.08 5.78
CA ASP A 231 10.28 4.44 7.07
C ASP A 231 10.10 5.49 8.19
N ASP A 232 10.73 6.66 8.12
CA ASP A 232 10.45 7.77 9.06
C ASP A 232 9.03 8.36 8.88
N TRP A 233 8.45 8.24 7.70
CA TRP A 233 7.11 8.73 7.36
C TRP A 233 6.00 7.79 7.86
N LEU A 234 6.27 6.49 7.95
CA LEU A 234 5.33 5.46 8.37
C LEU A 234 5.49 5.02 9.82
#